data_AF-A0A4S8P5F3-F1
#
_entry.id   AF-A0A4S8P5F3-F1
#
_cell.length_a   1.000
_cell.length_b   1.000
_cell.length_c   1.000
_cell.angle_alpha   90.00
_cell.angle_beta   90.00
_cell.angle_gamma   90.00
#
_symmetry.space_group_name_H-M   'P 1'
#
loop_
_entity.id
_entity.type
_entity.pdbx_description
1 polymer ?
#
loop_
_entity_poly.entity_id
_entity_poly.type
_entity_poly.pdbx_seq_one_letter_code
_entity_poly.pdbx_strand_id
1 'polypeptide(L)'
;MAHDDNPHIGESFDSFLRDEGIYEAVTAVAIKRALVLDIEHEMKVQQLSKSEMARRMKTSATQLARLLDPDNDRIQLDTLIKAASAVGKTLSVNLS
;
A
#
# COMPACT_ATOMS: atom_id res chain seq x y z
N MET A 1 -4.63 7.47 31.65
CA MET A 1 -3.39 7.06 30.96
C MET A 1 -2.49 8.28 30.95
N ALA A 2 -1.27 8.14 31.46
CA ALA A 2 -0.34 9.26 31.65
C ALA A 2 0.09 9.82 30.29
N HIS A 3 -0.08 11.13 30.11
CA HIS A 3 0.63 11.86 29.08
C HIS A 3 2.06 12.08 29.58
N ASP A 4 3.04 11.49 28.90
CA ASP A 4 4.43 11.95 28.98
C ASP A 4 4.51 13.29 28.24
N ASP A 5 4.21 14.38 28.94
CA ASP A 5 4.22 15.74 28.38
C ASP A 5 5.66 16.24 28.20
N ASN A 6 6.31 15.79 27.12
CA ASN A 6 7.51 16.45 26.63
C ASN A 6 7.09 17.77 25.94
N PRO A 7 7.52 18.94 26.45
CA PRO A 7 7.08 20.25 25.95
C PRO A 7 7.50 20.55 24.50
N HIS A 8 8.31 19.68 23.89
CA HIS A 8 8.71 19.76 22.48
C HIS A 8 7.94 18.81 21.56
N ILE A 9 7.07 17.94 22.10
CA ILE A 9 6.19 17.07 21.30
C ILE A 9 4.89 17.85 21.03
N GLY A 10 4.72 18.26 19.78
CA GLY A 10 3.49 18.90 19.30
C GLY A 10 2.36 17.90 19.04
N GLU A 11 1.33 18.37 18.34
CA GLU A 11 0.20 17.54 17.95
C GLU A 11 0.60 16.41 17.00
N SER A 12 -0.25 15.38 16.91
CA SER A 12 0.00 14.24 16.03
C SER A 12 0.00 14.66 14.56
N PHE A 13 0.73 13.92 13.71
CA PHE A 13 0.70 14.15 12.27
C PHE A 13 -0.73 14.02 11.71
N ASP A 14 -1.53 13.08 12.25
CA ASP A 14 -2.93 12.91 11.89
C ASP A 14 -3.78 14.16 12.21
N SER A 15 -3.50 14.85 13.33
CA SER A 15 -4.16 16.12 13.67
C SER A 15 -3.84 17.18 12.63
N PHE A 16 -2.56 17.37 12.33
CA PHE A 16 -2.11 18.30 11.30
C PHE A 16 -2.76 18.01 9.93
N LEU A 17 -2.81 16.75 9.50
CA LEU A 17 -3.43 16.37 8.23
C LEU A 17 -4.94 16.65 8.17
N ARG A 18 -5.64 16.54 9.32
CA ARG A 18 -7.08 16.87 9.43
C ARG A 18 -7.29 18.37 9.38
N ASP A 19 -6.45 19.14 10.05
CA ASP A 19 -6.51 20.61 10.04
C ASP A 19 -6.25 21.17 8.63
N GLU A 20 -5.35 20.54 7.87
CA GLU A 20 -5.09 20.84 6.47
C GLU A 20 -6.19 20.30 5.51
N GLY A 21 -7.15 19.51 6.00
CA GLY A 21 -8.23 18.93 5.20
C GLY A 21 -7.77 17.90 4.14
N ILE A 22 -6.59 17.30 4.31
CA ILE A 22 -5.98 16.35 3.38
C ILE A 22 -5.85 14.93 3.96
N TYR A 23 -6.35 14.71 5.17
CA TYR A 23 -6.25 13.44 5.89
C TYR A 23 -6.66 12.25 5.03
N GLU A 24 -7.86 12.27 4.46
CA GLU A 24 -8.42 11.16 3.69
C GLU A 24 -7.57 10.84 2.44
N ALA A 25 -7.08 11.86 1.75
CA ALA A 25 -6.25 11.70 0.56
C ALA A 25 -4.89 11.08 0.91
N VAL A 26 -4.26 11.57 1.98
CA VAL A 26 -2.97 11.05 2.46
C VAL A 26 -3.12 9.62 2.98
N THR A 27 -4.15 9.33 3.75
CA THR A 27 -4.44 7.98 4.25
C THR A 27 -4.68 7.00 3.10
N ALA A 28 -5.42 7.39 2.06
CA ALA A 28 -5.65 6.54 0.89
C ALA A 28 -4.33 6.18 0.17
N VAL A 29 -3.45 7.17 -0.03
CA VAL A 29 -2.12 6.95 -0.63
C VAL A 29 -1.25 6.06 0.27
N ALA A 30 -1.27 6.28 1.58
CA ALA A 30 -0.51 5.50 2.55
C ALA A 30 -0.93 4.02 2.56
N ILE A 31 -2.24 3.73 2.61
CA ILE A 31 -2.78 2.36 2.55
C ILE A 31 -2.31 1.66 1.27
N LYS A 32 -2.46 2.33 0.11
CA LYS A 32 -2.02 1.76 -1.17
C LYS A 32 -0.52 1.46 -1.17
N ARG A 33 0.30 2.38 -0.68
CA ARG A 33 1.77 2.20 -0.64
C ARG A 33 2.16 1.05 0.27
N ALA A 34 1.53 0.92 1.44
CA ALA A 34 1.75 -0.22 2.34
C ALA A 34 1.45 -1.55 1.64
N LEU A 35 0.31 -1.67 0.95
CA LEU A 35 -0.05 -2.89 0.22
C LEU A 35 0.94 -3.24 -0.90
N VAL A 36 1.40 -2.24 -1.67
CA VAL A 36 2.39 -2.47 -2.74
C VAL A 36 3.74 -2.88 -2.16
N LEU A 37 4.19 -2.25 -1.08
CA LEU A 37 5.43 -2.61 -0.39
C LEU A 37 5.39 -4.05 0.12
N ASP A 38 4.26 -4.50 0.66
CA ASP A 38 4.08 -5.89 1.08
C ASP A 38 4.17 -6.87 -0.11
N ILE A 39 3.55 -6.53 -1.24
CA ILE A 39 3.66 -7.33 -2.48
C ILE A 39 5.11 -7.38 -2.97
N GLU A 40 5.80 -6.25 -3.01
CA GLU A 40 7.22 -6.18 -3.42
C GLU A 40 8.13 -6.95 -2.48
N HIS A 41 7.86 -6.89 -1.18
CA HIS A 41 8.57 -7.67 -0.18
C HIS A 41 8.42 -9.17 -0.45
N GLU A 42 7.19 -9.64 -0.67
CA GLU A 42 6.93 -11.04 -0.99
C GLU A 42 7.56 -11.49 -2.31
N MET A 43 7.55 -10.63 -3.33
CA MET A 43 8.29 -10.89 -4.58
C MET A 43 9.79 -11.08 -4.31
N LYS A 44 10.40 -10.25 -3.45
CA LYS A 44 11.82 -10.39 -3.07
C LYS A 44 12.08 -11.68 -2.30
N VAL A 45 11.25 -12.00 -1.30
CA VAL A 45 11.36 -13.22 -0.49
C VAL A 45 11.29 -14.47 -1.37
N GLN A 46 10.37 -14.47 -2.34
CA GLN A 46 10.15 -15.59 -3.25
C GLN A 46 11.04 -15.55 -4.51
N GLN A 47 11.94 -14.58 -4.63
CA GLN A 47 12.81 -14.36 -5.80
C GLN A 47 12.03 -14.26 -7.14
N LEU A 48 10.84 -13.65 -7.10
CA LEU A 48 9.99 -13.47 -8.26
C LEU A 48 10.43 -12.26 -9.08
N SER A 49 10.75 -12.50 -10.34
CA SER A 49 10.98 -11.42 -11.30
C SER A 49 9.67 -10.71 -11.64
N LYS A 50 9.76 -9.47 -12.15
CA LYS A 50 8.60 -8.73 -12.65
C LYS A 50 7.89 -9.48 -13.79
N SER A 51 8.62 -10.17 -14.67
CA SER A 51 8.02 -10.95 -15.76
C SER A 51 7.25 -12.16 -15.25
N GLU A 52 7.80 -12.88 -14.27
CA GLU A 52 7.12 -14.02 -13.66
C GLU A 52 5.88 -13.57 -12.86
N MET A 53 5.98 -12.46 -12.12
CA MET A 53 4.85 -11.88 -11.42
C MET A 53 3.72 -11.49 -12.39
N ALA A 54 4.04 -10.83 -13.50
CA ALA A 54 3.06 -10.47 -14.52
C ALA A 54 2.38 -11.71 -15.12
N ARG A 55 3.15 -12.78 -15.35
CA ARG A 55 2.63 -14.08 -15.82
C ARG A 55 1.66 -14.70 -14.80
N ARG A 56 2.02 -14.74 -13.51
CA ARG A 56 1.16 -15.30 -12.44
C ARG A 56 -0.13 -14.51 -12.26
N MET A 57 -0.05 -13.19 -12.36
CA MET A 57 -1.21 -12.29 -12.32
C MET A 57 -2.08 -12.35 -13.59
N LYS A 58 -1.62 -13.02 -14.65
CA LYS A 58 -2.24 -13.03 -15.99
C LYS A 58 -2.46 -11.60 -16.52
N THR A 59 -1.43 -10.76 -16.38
CA THR A 59 -1.48 -9.34 -16.71
C THR A 59 -0.28 -8.93 -17.58
N SER A 60 -0.36 -7.74 -18.18
CA SER A 60 0.77 -7.18 -18.94
C SER A 60 1.86 -6.63 -18.02
N ALA A 61 3.11 -6.58 -18.51
CA ALA A 61 4.21 -5.94 -17.79
C ALA A 61 3.91 -4.48 -17.44
N THR A 62 3.21 -3.75 -18.33
CA THR A 62 2.77 -2.37 -18.10
C THR A 62 1.73 -2.26 -16.98
N GLN A 63 0.79 -3.21 -16.89
CA GLN A 63 -0.16 -3.25 -15.78
C GLN A 63 0.52 -3.52 -14.45
N LEU A 64 1.48 -4.47 -14.41
CA LEU A 64 2.28 -4.70 -13.21
C LEU A 64 3.10 -3.46 -12.84
N ALA A 65 3.75 -2.82 -13.82
CA ALA A 65 4.55 -1.62 -13.57
C ALA A 65 3.71 -0.51 -12.93
N ARG A 66 2.49 -0.28 -13.41
CA ARG A 66 1.54 0.68 -12.80
C ARG A 66 1.10 0.29 -11.39
N LEU A 67 1.01 -0.99 -11.07
CA LEU A 67 0.71 -1.43 -9.71
C LEU A 67 1.87 -1.13 -8.76
N LEU A 68 3.11 -1.37 -9.21
CA LEU A 68 4.33 -1.17 -8.42
C LEU A 68 4.80 0.29 -8.38
N ASP A 69 4.24 1.15 -9.23
CA ASP A 69 4.57 2.57 -9.29
C ASP A 69 4.07 3.31 -8.03
N PRO A 70 4.96 3.89 -7.19
CA PRO A 70 4.58 4.59 -5.95
C PRO A 70 3.81 5.89 -6.18
N ASP A 71 3.88 6.45 -7.39
CA ASP A 71 3.23 7.71 -7.79
C ASP A 71 1.89 7.47 -8.48
N ASN A 72 1.59 6.23 -8.88
CA ASN A 72 0.25 5.87 -9.33
C ASN A 72 -0.70 5.76 -8.12
N ASP A 73 -1.58 6.74 -7.96
CA ASP A 73 -2.58 6.84 -6.90
C ASP A 73 -3.86 6.03 -7.19
N ARG A 74 -4.03 5.54 -8.42
CA ARG A 74 -5.24 4.83 -8.87
C ARG A 74 -4.96 3.38 -9.22
N ILE A 75 -5.36 2.48 -8.32
CA ILE A 75 -5.32 1.02 -8.52
C ILE A 75 -6.69 0.44 -8.19
N GLN A 76 -7.13 -0.52 -9.00
CA GLN A 76 -8.37 -1.25 -8.76
C GLN A 76 -8.15 -2.37 -7.73
N LEU A 77 -9.15 -2.58 -6.86
CA LEU A 77 -9.09 -3.61 -5.81
C LEU A 77 -8.86 -5.01 -6.38
N ASP A 78 -9.46 -5.33 -7.52
CA ASP A 78 -9.28 -6.63 -8.20
C ASP A 78 -7.81 -6.88 -8.61
N THR A 79 -7.07 -5.81 -8.92
CA THR A 79 -5.66 -5.86 -9.31
C THR A 79 -4.79 -6.16 -8.09
N LEU A 80 -5.10 -5.56 -6.93
CA LEU A 80 -4.44 -5.87 -5.66
C LEU A 80 -4.71 -7.32 -5.22
N ILE A 81 -5.95 -7.80 -5.39
CA ILE A 81 -6.31 -9.20 -5.09
C ILE A 81 -5.50 -10.16 -5.97
N LYS A 82 -5.42 -9.91 -7.28
CA LYS A 82 -4.62 -10.72 -8.22
C LYS A 82 -3.13 -10.72 -7.85
N ALA A 83 -2.60 -9.56 -7.46
CA ALA A 83 -1.20 -9.44 -7.04
C ALA A 83 -0.94 -10.24 -5.75
N ALA A 84 -1.79 -10.10 -4.73
CA ALA A 84 -1.70 -10.88 -3.50
C ALA A 84 -1.76 -12.39 -3.80
N SER A 85 -2.71 -12.84 -4.63
CA SER A 85 -2.81 -14.25 -5.02
C SER A 85 -1.58 -14.76 -5.79
N ALA A 86 -0.96 -13.92 -6.64
CA ALA A 86 0.24 -14.29 -7.40
C ALA A 86 1.48 -14.54 -6.50
N VAL A 87 1.51 -13.93 -5.32
CA VAL A 87 2.52 -14.20 -4.27
C VAL A 87 2.02 -15.18 -3.20
N GLY A 88 0.89 -15.86 -3.39
CA GLY A 88 0.37 -16.86 -2.45
C GLY A 88 -0.23 -16.28 -1.18
N LYS A 89 -0.68 -15.01 -1.21
CA LYS A 89 -1.34 -14.32 -0.09
C LYS A 89 -2.81 -14.04 -0.42
N THR A 90 -3.55 -13.63 0.60
CA THR A 90 -4.94 -13.16 0.49
C THR A 90 -5.04 -11.74 1.02
N LEU A 91 -5.78 -10.88 0.32
CA LEU A 91 -6.11 -9.55 0.80
C LEU A 91 -7.37 -9.62 1.65
N SER A 92 -7.28 -9.14 2.89
CA SER A 92 -8.41 -9.04 3.82
C SER A 92 -8.59 -7.59 4.24
N VAL A 93 -9.84 -7.11 4.23
CA VAL A 93 -10.19 -5.75 4.66
C VAL A 93 -11.13 -5.87 5.84
N ASN A 94 -10.85 -5.12 6.91
CA ASN A 94 -11.70 -4.99 8.07
C ASN A 94 -12.17 -3.53 8.18
N LEU A 95 -13.42 -3.34 8.60
CA LEU A 95 -13.97 -2.05 8.97
C LEU A 95 -14.17 -2.08 10.48
N SER A 96 -13.62 -1.09 11.17
CA SER A 96 -13.62 -0.95 12.62
C SER A 96 -14.09 0.43 13.03
#